data_AF-A0A2I0QZ45-F1
#
_entry.id   AF-A0A2I0QZ45-F1
#
_cell.length_a   1.000
_cell.length_b   1.000
_cell.length_c   1.000
_cell.angle_alpha   90.00
_cell.angle_beta   90.00
_cell.angle_gamma   90.00
#
_symmetry.space_group_name_H-M   'P 1'
#
loop_
_entity.id
_entity.type
_entity.pdbx_description
1 polymer ?
#
loop_
_entity_poly.entity_id
_entity_poly.type
_entity_poly.pdbx_seq_one_letter_code
_entity_poly.pdbx_strand_id
1 'polypeptide(L)'
;MAKNTSILLGDYFDSFINQQIKTGKYSSVSEVVRAALRMFEHEEIKKTELVKELKKGEKSGFLENFDRNRLLNDLHQNHLTE
;
A
#
# COMPACT_ATOMS: atom_id res chain seq x y z
N MET A 1 -18.76 -14.90 8.72
CA MET A 1 -20.14 -14.65 8.25
C MET A 1 -20.22 -13.24 7.70
N ALA A 2 -20.84 -13.04 6.54
CA ALA A 2 -21.11 -11.70 6.03
C ALA A 2 -22.07 -10.98 6.99
N LYS A 3 -21.74 -9.75 7.39
CA LYS A 3 -22.62 -8.90 8.19
C LYS A 3 -23.20 -7.83 7.27
N ASN A 4 -24.52 -7.65 7.32
CA ASN A 4 -25.20 -6.56 6.62
C ASN A 4 -25.10 -5.31 7.50
N THR A 5 -24.54 -4.23 6.95
CA THR A 5 -24.32 -2.98 7.67
C THR A 5 -25.00 -1.86 6.90
N SER A 6 -25.85 -1.09 7.58
CA SER A 6 -26.42 0.15 7.02
C SER A 6 -25.45 1.30 7.30
N ILE A 7 -25.13 2.07 6.27
CA ILE A 7 -24.18 3.18 6.35
C ILE A 7 -24.84 4.40 5.71
N LEU A 8 -24.74 5.55 6.37
CA LEU A 8 -25.16 6.83 5.80
C LEU A 8 -24.01 7.40 4.96
N LEU A 9 -24.29 7.69 3.70
CA LEU A 9 -23.35 8.32 2.78
C LEU A 9 -23.88 9.71 2.43
N GLY A 10 -22.97 10.70 2.37
CA GLY A 10 -23.30 12.01 1.87
C GLY A 10 -23.46 12.02 0.34
N ASP A 11 -24.14 13.03 -0.17
CA ASP A 11 -24.51 13.16 -1.59
C ASP A 11 -23.32 13.03 -2.57
N TYR A 12 -22.14 13.49 -2.14
CA TYR A 12 -20.89 13.36 -2.90
C TYR A 12 -20.54 11.88 -3.18
N PHE A 13 -20.55 11.04 -2.13
CA PHE A 13 -20.20 9.63 -2.28
C PHE A 13 -21.31 8.84 -2.95
N ASP A 14 -22.58 9.19 -2.72
CA ASP A 14 -23.69 8.58 -3.45
C ASP A 14 -23.56 8.83 -4.96
N SER A 15 -23.32 10.08 -5.36
CA SER A 15 -23.09 10.44 -6.77
C SER A 15 -21.92 9.70 -7.38
N PHE A 16 -20.80 9.60 -6.65
CA PHE A 16 -19.62 8.87 -7.10
C PHE A 16 -19.90 7.37 -7.29
N ILE A 17 -20.55 6.72 -6.32
CA ILE A 17 -20.89 5.29 -6.40
C ILE A 17 -21.84 5.03 -7.57
N ASN A 18 -22.86 5.88 -7.73
CA ASN A 18 -23.79 5.78 -8.84
C ASN A 18 -23.09 5.93 -10.20
N GLN A 19 -22.10 6.82 -10.32
CA GLN A 19 -21.28 6.93 -11.53
C GLN A 19 -20.48 5.64 -11.79
N GLN A 20 -19.85 5.06 -10.76
CA GLN A 20 -19.08 3.81 -10.89
C GLN A 20 -19.95 2.59 -11.27
N ILE A 21 -21.21 2.58 -10.87
CA ILE A 21 -22.17 1.53 -11.29
C ILE A 21 -22.62 1.79 -12.73
N LYS A 22 -22.90 3.05 -13.11
CA LYS A 22 -23.30 3.42 -14.48
C LYS A 22 -22.26 3.09 -15.54
N THR A 23 -20.97 3.08 -15.19
CA THR A 23 -19.90 2.64 -16.13
C THR A 23 -19.92 1.13 -16.38
N GLY A 24 -20.70 0.36 -15.63
CA GLY A 24 -20.72 -1.11 -15.68
C GLY A 24 -19.54 -1.77 -14.96
N LYS A 25 -18.67 -0.99 -14.31
CA LYS A 25 -17.50 -1.53 -13.59
C LYS A 25 -17.88 -2.32 -12.34
N TYR A 26 -19.01 -1.97 -11.71
CA TYR A 26 -19.52 -2.63 -10.51
C TYR A 26 -21.02 -2.89 -10.63
N SER A 27 -21.47 -4.00 -10.04
CA SER A 27 -22.87 -4.45 -10.09
C SER A 27 -23.74 -3.88 -8.97
N SER A 28 -23.15 -3.38 -7.88
CA SER A 28 -23.88 -2.88 -6.72
C SER A 28 -23.06 -1.92 -5.86
N VAL A 29 -23.75 -1.10 -5.06
CA VAL A 29 -23.15 -0.23 -4.04
C VAL A 29 -22.23 -1.03 -3.09
N SER A 30 -22.71 -2.17 -2.61
CA SER A 30 -21.95 -3.07 -1.73
C SER A 30 -20.68 -3.60 -2.37
N GLU A 31 -20.62 -3.73 -3.69
CA GLU A 31 -19.41 -4.11 -4.39
C GLU A 31 -18.40 -2.97 -4.46
N VAL A 32 -18.86 -1.75 -4.77
CA VAL A 32 -18.02 -0.54 -4.77
C VAL A 32 -17.40 -0.31 -3.39
N VAL A 33 -18.22 -0.38 -2.33
CA VAL A 33 -17.75 -0.20 -0.95
C VAL A 33 -16.74 -1.28 -0.56
N ARG A 34 -16.95 -2.54 -0.92
CA ARG A 34 -15.97 -3.61 -0.67
C ARG A 34 -14.67 -3.40 -1.42
N ALA A 35 -14.72 -2.95 -2.68
CA ALA A 35 -13.52 -2.64 -3.44
C ALA A 35 -12.73 -1.49 -2.80
N ALA A 36 -13.42 -0.43 -2.35
CA ALA A 36 -12.81 0.68 -1.64
C ALA A 36 -12.16 0.24 -0.33
N LEU A 37 -12.85 -0.58 0.47
CA LEU A 37 -12.32 -1.10 1.74
C LEU A 37 -11.08 -1.99 1.54
N ARG A 38 -11.06 -2.83 0.50
CA ARG A 38 -9.88 -3.64 0.16
C ARG A 38 -8.68 -2.76 -0.21
N MET A 39 -8.92 -1.70 -1.00
CA MET A 39 -7.86 -0.75 -1.34
C MET A 39 -7.34 -0.04 -0.09
N PHE A 40 -8.25 0.40 0.78
CA PHE A 40 -7.90 1.05 2.04
C PHE A 40 -7.08 0.14 2.96
N GLU A 41 -7.50 -1.11 3.14
CA GLU A 41 -6.76 -2.11 3.92
C GLU A 41 -5.34 -2.32 3.37
N HIS A 42 -5.21 -2.47 2.06
CA HIS A 42 -3.90 -2.65 1.41
C HIS A 42 -2.96 -1.46 1.64
N GLU A 43 -3.48 -0.24 1.53
CA GLU A 43 -2.68 0.97 1.77
C GLU A 43 -2.27 1.09 3.25
N GLU A 44 -3.14 0.75 4.20
CA GLU A 44 -2.77 0.75 5.63
C GLU A 44 -1.71 -0.32 5.94
N ILE A 45 -1.82 -1.52 5.35
CA ILE A 45 -0.80 -2.57 5.49
C ILE A 45 0.54 -2.10 4.93
N LYS A 46 0.57 -1.55 3.71
CA LYS A 46 1.80 -0.98 3.14
C LYS A 46 2.41 0.10 4.01
N LYS A 47 1.59 1.03 4.52
CA LYS A 47 2.05 2.13 5.37
C LYS A 47 2.70 1.62 6.63
N THR A 48 2.06 0.66 7.30
CA THR A 48 2.58 0.07 8.53
C THR A 48 3.90 -0.68 8.32
N GLU A 49 4.01 -1.46 7.24
CA GLU A 49 5.24 -2.17 6.91
C GLU A 49 6.37 -1.21 6.51
N LEU A 50 6.07 -0.16 5.74
CA LEU A 50 7.04 0.89 5.39
C LEU A 50 7.59 1.57 6.65
N VAL A 51 6.71 1.99 7.56
CA VAL A 51 7.12 2.64 8.82
C VAL A 51 7.98 1.70 9.66
N LYS A 52 7.66 0.40 9.69
CA LYS A 52 8.44 -0.60 10.41
C LYS A 52 9.84 -0.76 9.82
N GLU A 53 9.99 -0.86 8.50
CA GLU A 53 11.30 -0.98 7.86
C GLU A 53 12.12 0.31 7.96
N LEU A 54 11.49 1.49 7.91
CA LEU A 54 12.17 2.76 8.18
C LEU A 54 12.74 2.81 9.61
N LYS A 55 11.94 2.44 10.62
CA LYS A 55 12.41 2.36 12.01
C LYS A 55 13.55 1.37 12.18
N LYS A 56 13.54 0.26 11.44
CA LYS A 56 14.64 -0.71 11.43
C LYS A 56 15.92 -0.09 10.84
N GLY A 57 15.79 0.66 9.74
CA GLY A 57 16.88 1.44 9.14
C GLY A 57 17.46 2.47 10.12
N GLU A 58 16.63 3.27 10.76
CA GLU A 58 17.06 4.26 11.78
C GLU A 58 17.81 3.60 12.94
N LYS A 59 17.35 2.43 13.40
CA LYS A 59 17.99 1.65 14.46
C LYS A 59 19.29 0.96 14.03
N SER A 60 19.49 0.76 12.73
CA SER A 60 20.73 0.15 12.21
C SER A 60 21.95 1.08 12.29
N GLY A 61 21.71 2.35 12.63
CA GLY A 61 22.74 3.38 12.68
C GLY A 61 23.03 3.96 11.31
N PHE A 62 23.80 5.05 11.31
CA PHE A 62 24.19 5.75 10.09
C PHE A 62 25.68 5.51 9.80
N LEU A 63 26.00 5.25 8.54
CA LEU A 63 27.38 5.21 8.06
C LEU A 63 27.84 6.62 7.72
N GLU A 64 28.77 7.17 8.49
CA GLU A 64 29.28 8.54 8.28
C GLU A 64 30.12 8.68 6.99
N ASN A 65 30.83 7.61 6.60
CA ASN A 65 31.77 7.60 5.47
C ASN A 65 31.32 6.65 4.35
N PHE A 66 30.09 6.83 3.86
CA PHE A 66 29.54 5.98 2.81
C PHE A 66 30.22 6.23 1.45
N ASP A 67 30.98 5.25 0.95
CA ASP A 67 31.57 5.25 -0.40
C ASP A 67 30.81 4.28 -1.32
N ARG A 68 30.10 4.84 -2.29
CA ARG A 68 29.32 4.08 -3.28
C ARG A 68 30.20 3.19 -4.17
N ASN A 69 31.38 3.67 -4.58
CA ASN A 69 32.25 2.95 -5.50
C ASN A 69 32.83 1.71 -4.82
N ARG A 70 33.23 1.85 -3.55
CA ARG A 70 33.66 0.73 -2.72
C ARG A 70 32.55 -0.30 -2.55
N LEU A 71 31.34 0.13 -2.18
CA LEU A 71 30.19 -0.77 -2.05
C LEU A 71 29.90 -1.55 -3.35
N LEU A 72 29.92 -0.87 -4.50
CA LEU A 72 29.65 -1.51 -5.78
C LEU A 72 30.72 -2.55 -6.14
N ASN A 73 31.99 -2.24 -5.89
CA ASN A 73 33.08 -3.19 -6.10
C ASN A 73 32.94 -4.42 -5.18
N ASP A 74 32.61 -4.20 -3.90
CA ASP A 74 32.40 -5.28 -2.93
C ASP A 74 31.23 -6.19 -3.36
N LEU A 75 30.12 -5.61 -3.85
CA LEU A 75 28.98 -6.37 -4.38
C LEU A 75 29.36 -7.21 -5.61
N HIS A 76 30.09 -6.63 -6.56
CA HIS A 76 30.55 -7.38 -7.74
C HIS A 76 31.46 -8.53 -7.34
N GLN A 77 32.41 -8.33 -6.43
CA GLN A 77 33.32 -9.41 -5.98
C GLN A 77 32.56 -10.55 -5.29
N ASN A 78 31.56 -10.23 -4.45
CA ASN A 78 30.77 -11.24 -3.74
C ASN A 78 29.84 -12.07 -4.66
N HIS A 79 29.51 -11.56 -5.86
CA HIS A 79 28.61 -12.21 -6.82
C HIS A 79 29.32 -12.71 -8.10
N LEU A 80 30.64 -12.57 -8.20
CA LEU A 80 31.47 -13.08 -9.29
C LEU A 80 32.13 -14.44 -8.96
N THR A 81 31.94 -14.96 -7.75
CA THR A 81 32.46 -16.26 -7.29
C THR A 81 31.45 -17.42 -7.33
N GLU A 82 30.36 -17.28 -8.11
CA GLU A 82 29.51 -18.41 -8.55
C GLU A 82 29.81 -18.75 -10.02
#